data_AF-H6MY00-F1
#
_entry.id   AF-H6MY00-F1
#
_cell.length_a   1.000
_cell.length_b   1.000
_cell.length_c   1.000
_cell.angle_alpha   90.00
_cell.angle_beta   90.00
_cell.angle_gamma   90.00
#
_symmetry.space_group_name_H-M   'P 1'
#
loop_
_entity.id
_entity.type
_entity.pdbx_description
1 polymer ?
#
loop_
_entity_poly.entity_id
_entity_poly.type
_entity_poly.pdbx_seq_one_letter_code
_entity_poly.pdbx_strand_id
1 'polypeptide(L)'
;MSGQPWSGDTRALAESLVPGCWPTTDDATLRQVATALAALRERLEHIAADLASAYRDVEGGDGRFTRAILAGREHLVGGEDAALPATARAVAAAADTVEAFADLTAAARLRVELVTAITDRDQMLGALAAALGDDTSAVRAASAGRMALTAAGDEYTEQSSALVQADPLAAGGGEHTDDRTGSSAGATSGMMPMGGFAGLGAAAAGAGVGAAARRVPAGPRTGPDAESDEPPELTRAEYDALARRAAALHMSLPGAVGSWVQVAVGVGEHPQTGRTVVIATSDPVPYLRRGMSIRSGEELVGDGRAPEIALLHHMQSSGVTPLAVASASPPSAQARAAIAASGAALVAAASRSSRGVAGP
;
A
#
# COMPACT_ATOMS: atom_id res chain seq x y z
N MET A 1 -38.48 11.61 -18.94
CA MET A 1 -37.58 10.54 -18.45
C MET A 1 -36.39 11.21 -17.80
N SER A 2 -36.52 11.50 -16.51
CA SER A 2 -35.50 12.15 -15.69
C SER A 2 -34.51 11.07 -15.24
N GLY A 3 -33.27 11.15 -15.73
CA GLY A 3 -32.19 10.26 -15.32
C GLY A 3 -31.80 10.56 -13.87
N GLN A 4 -32.14 9.64 -12.96
CA GLN A 4 -31.46 9.57 -11.67
C GLN A 4 -30.04 9.02 -11.92
N PRO A 5 -29.00 9.63 -11.33
CA PRO A 5 -27.67 9.04 -11.37
C PRO A 5 -27.70 7.69 -10.65
N TRP A 6 -27.04 6.70 -11.23
CA TRP A 6 -26.84 5.36 -10.68
C TRP A 6 -25.97 5.38 -9.40
N SER A 7 -26.44 6.00 -8.32
CA SER A 7 -25.93 5.74 -6.98
C SER A 7 -26.71 4.56 -6.38
N GLY A 8 -26.76 3.45 -7.11
CA GLY A 8 -27.13 2.17 -6.52
C GLY A 8 -26.15 1.94 -5.37
N ASP A 9 -26.70 1.76 -4.17
CA ASP A 9 -25.99 1.69 -2.90
C ASP A 9 -24.72 0.81 -3.01
N THR A 10 -23.56 1.45 -3.26
CA THR A 10 -22.29 0.77 -3.53
C THR A 10 -21.88 -0.09 -2.34
N ARG A 11 -22.25 0.34 -1.14
CA ARG A 11 -22.12 -0.46 0.07
C ARG A 11 -22.96 -1.73 -0.01
N ALA A 12 -24.25 -1.64 -0.37
CA ALA A 12 -25.10 -2.81 -0.49
C ALA A 12 -24.56 -3.80 -1.53
N LEU A 13 -24.04 -3.30 -2.66
CA LEU A 13 -23.40 -4.15 -3.67
C LEU A 13 -22.11 -4.80 -3.13
N ALA A 14 -21.23 -4.03 -2.49
CA ALA A 14 -20.00 -4.55 -1.88
C ALA A 14 -20.30 -5.65 -0.85
N GLU A 15 -21.25 -5.41 0.05
CA GLU A 15 -21.70 -6.36 1.08
C GLU A 15 -22.37 -7.61 0.49
N SER A 16 -23.08 -7.48 -0.64
CA SER A 16 -23.65 -8.63 -1.35
C SER A 16 -22.58 -9.51 -1.99
N LEU A 17 -21.45 -8.92 -2.39
CA LEU A 17 -20.35 -9.62 -3.05
C LEU A 17 -19.39 -10.26 -2.04
N VAL A 18 -19.01 -9.50 -1.01
CA VAL A 18 -18.14 -9.93 0.08
C VAL A 18 -18.69 -9.37 1.39
N PRO A 19 -19.38 -10.20 2.20
CA PRO A 19 -19.91 -9.75 3.49
C PRO A 19 -18.81 -9.26 4.42
N GLY A 20 -19.02 -8.10 5.05
CA GLY A 20 -18.11 -7.50 6.01
C GLY A 20 -16.88 -6.80 5.40
N CYS A 21 -16.82 -6.63 4.07
CA CYS A 21 -15.71 -5.91 3.44
C CYS A 21 -15.78 -4.38 3.64
N TRP A 22 -16.94 -3.84 4.02
CA TRP A 22 -17.12 -2.39 4.14
C TRP A 22 -16.56 -1.86 5.47
N PRO A 23 -15.69 -0.84 5.46
CA PRO A 23 -15.23 -0.18 6.69
C PRO A 23 -16.40 0.52 7.41
N THR A 24 -16.82 -0.04 8.54
CA THR A 24 -17.95 0.45 9.34
C THR A 24 -17.56 1.52 10.35
N THR A 25 -16.26 1.73 10.58
CA THR A 25 -15.77 2.75 11.51
C THR A 25 -16.16 4.15 11.03
N ASP A 26 -16.66 4.98 11.94
CA ASP A 26 -17.01 6.37 11.68
C ASP A 26 -15.75 7.26 11.78
N ASP A 27 -15.18 7.58 10.62
CA ASP A 27 -13.99 8.43 10.51
C ASP A 27 -14.24 9.86 11.00
N ALA A 28 -15.48 10.38 10.95
CA ALA A 28 -15.80 11.69 11.50
C ALA A 28 -15.72 11.69 13.02
N THR A 29 -16.24 10.64 13.67
CA THR A 29 -16.10 10.47 15.13
C THR A 29 -14.63 10.30 15.53
N LEU A 30 -13.83 9.55 14.77
CA LEU A 30 -12.39 9.42 15.04
C LEU A 30 -11.66 10.77 14.94
N ARG A 31 -11.94 11.57 13.92
CA ARG A 31 -11.37 12.93 13.78
C ARG A 31 -11.75 13.84 14.95
N GLN A 32 -12.97 13.72 15.47
CA GLN A 32 -13.39 14.46 16.68
C GLN A 32 -12.59 14.02 17.91
N VAL A 33 -12.35 12.72 18.07
CA VAL A 33 -11.51 12.19 19.17
C VAL A 33 -10.07 12.68 19.05
N ALA A 34 -9.46 12.63 17.87
CA ALA A 34 -8.12 13.16 17.64
C ALA A 34 -8.02 14.65 18.00
N THR A 35 -9.01 15.45 17.57
CA THR A 35 -9.12 16.88 17.92
C THR A 35 -9.22 17.09 19.44
N ALA A 36 -10.02 16.28 20.13
CA ALA A 36 -10.16 16.35 21.58
C ALA A 36 -8.87 15.99 22.33
N LEU A 37 -8.11 15.01 21.83
CA LEU A 37 -6.81 14.63 22.37
C LEU A 37 -5.76 15.73 22.14
N ALA A 38 -5.74 16.35 20.94
CA ALA A 38 -4.87 17.49 20.66
C ALA A 38 -5.15 18.67 21.60
N ALA A 39 -6.44 18.97 21.86
CA ALA A 39 -6.82 19.99 22.83
C ALA A 39 -6.43 19.62 24.27
N LEU A 40 -6.48 18.33 24.64
CA LEU A 40 -6.02 17.86 25.94
C LEU A 40 -4.50 18.05 26.10
N ARG A 41 -3.71 17.72 25.07
CA ARG A 41 -2.27 17.97 25.03
C ARG A 41 -1.94 19.44 25.26
N GLU A 42 -2.60 20.35 24.54
CA GLU A 42 -2.39 21.80 24.71
C GLU A 42 -2.69 22.26 26.14
N ARG A 43 -3.74 21.73 26.76
CA ARG A 43 -4.07 22.03 28.17
C ARG A 43 -3.03 21.50 29.13
N LEU A 44 -2.47 20.30 28.89
CA LEU A 44 -1.39 19.73 29.71
C LEU A 44 -0.11 20.57 29.59
N GLU A 45 0.24 21.00 28.39
CA GLU A 45 1.39 21.88 28.14
C GLU A 45 1.22 23.24 28.81
N HIS A 46 0.02 23.82 28.76
CA HIS A 46 -0.30 25.06 29.46
C HIS A 46 -0.18 24.92 30.98
N ILE A 47 -0.73 23.84 31.56
CA ILE A 47 -0.59 23.53 33.00
C ILE A 47 0.88 23.36 33.38
N ALA A 48 1.66 22.65 32.56
CA ALA A 48 3.09 22.47 32.79
C ALA A 48 3.84 23.82 32.77
N ALA A 49 3.50 24.70 31.83
CA ALA A 49 4.10 26.03 31.74
C ALA A 49 3.73 26.92 32.94
N ASP A 50 2.46 26.89 33.36
CA ASP A 50 1.96 27.62 34.53
C ASP A 50 2.66 27.16 35.81
N LEU A 51 2.80 25.84 36.01
CA LEU A 51 3.54 25.27 37.13
C LEU A 51 5.03 25.66 37.07
N ALA A 52 5.68 25.53 35.92
CA ALA A 52 7.07 25.93 35.75
C ALA A 52 7.28 27.42 36.04
N SER A 53 6.32 28.28 35.69
CA SER A 53 6.35 29.71 35.99
C SER A 53 6.11 29.99 37.48
N ALA A 54 5.11 29.37 38.10
CA ALA A 54 4.75 29.58 39.51
C ALA A 54 5.90 29.24 40.47
N TYR A 55 6.77 28.30 40.09
CA TYR A 55 7.92 27.88 40.89
C TYR A 55 9.25 28.51 40.45
N ARG A 56 9.24 29.45 39.50
CA ARG A 56 10.46 30.14 39.02
C ARG A 56 11.07 31.04 40.10
N ASP A 57 10.22 31.69 40.89
CA ASP A 57 10.61 32.73 41.85
C ASP A 57 10.64 32.24 43.31
N VAL A 58 10.63 30.93 43.55
CA VAL A 58 10.83 30.37 44.90
C VAL A 58 12.31 30.44 45.25
N GLU A 59 12.80 31.66 45.50
CA GLU A 59 14.07 31.93 46.16
C GLU A 59 13.85 31.99 47.68
N GLY A 60 14.66 31.25 48.45
CA GLY A 60 14.83 31.54 49.87
C GLY A 60 14.11 30.63 50.86
N GLY A 61 14.42 29.33 50.86
CA GLY A 61 14.11 28.48 52.01
C GLY A 61 14.99 27.25 52.13
N ASP A 62 15.88 27.22 53.14
CA ASP A 62 16.78 26.08 53.42
C ASP A 62 16.06 24.91 54.15
N GLY A 63 14.73 24.89 54.10
CA GLY A 63 13.89 23.94 54.84
C GLY A 63 13.67 22.61 54.12
N ARG A 64 13.39 21.56 54.91
CA ARG A 64 12.95 20.24 54.39
C ARG A 64 11.67 20.35 53.54
N PHE A 65 10.77 21.26 53.91
CA PHE A 65 9.53 21.52 53.18
C PHE A 65 9.79 22.12 51.79
N THR A 66 10.63 23.16 51.70
CA THR A 66 11.01 23.79 50.41
C THR A 66 11.68 22.77 49.48
N ARG A 67 12.58 21.93 50.00
CA ARG A 67 13.19 20.84 49.22
C ARG A 67 12.16 19.83 48.69
N ALA A 68 11.15 19.48 49.49
CA ALA A 68 10.09 18.58 49.06
C ALA A 68 9.22 19.19 47.94
N ILE A 69 8.93 20.50 48.01
CA ILE A 69 8.21 21.23 46.96
C ILE A 69 9.03 21.26 45.66
N LEU A 70 10.31 21.61 45.74
CA LEU A 70 11.18 21.66 44.55
C LEU A 70 11.37 20.28 43.92
N ALA A 71 11.50 19.20 44.71
CA ALA A 71 11.55 17.84 44.20
C ALA A 71 10.22 17.43 43.51
N GLY A 72 9.07 17.83 44.07
CA GLY A 72 7.77 17.62 43.44
C GLY A 72 7.62 18.38 42.12
N ARG A 73 8.09 19.64 42.07
CA ARG A 73 8.15 20.43 40.83
C ARG A 73 9.01 19.74 39.79
N GLU A 74 10.22 19.30 40.16
CA GLU A 74 11.14 18.62 39.25
C GLU A 74 10.50 17.36 38.66
N HIS A 75 9.82 16.57 39.49
CA HIS A 75 9.09 15.38 39.03
C HIS A 75 7.96 15.70 38.04
N LEU A 76 7.27 16.83 38.22
CA LEU A 76 6.13 17.21 37.40
C LEU A 76 6.51 17.95 36.11
N VAL A 77 7.51 18.84 36.16
CA VAL A 77 7.87 19.77 35.06
C VAL A 77 9.38 19.99 34.87
N GLY A 78 10.25 19.23 35.53
CA GLY A 78 11.71 19.44 35.57
C GLY A 78 12.46 19.19 34.26
N GLY A 79 11.84 18.51 33.30
CA GLY A 79 12.44 18.20 31.99
C GLY A 79 11.49 17.42 31.09
N GLU A 80 12.00 16.92 29.97
CA GLU A 80 11.21 16.21 28.95
C GLU A 80 10.60 14.90 29.47
N ASP A 81 11.26 14.25 30.43
CA ASP A 81 10.81 13.00 31.07
C ASP A 81 9.97 13.23 32.33
N ALA A 82 9.72 14.48 32.68
CA ALA A 82 8.83 14.80 33.79
C ALA A 82 7.38 14.39 33.46
N ALA A 83 6.58 14.15 34.50
CA ALA A 83 5.28 13.50 34.36
C ALA A 83 4.34 14.24 33.38
N LEU A 84 4.27 15.58 33.41
CA LEU A 84 3.39 16.34 32.54
C LEU A 84 3.87 16.36 31.07
N PRO A 85 5.14 16.69 30.75
CA PRO A 85 5.66 16.56 29.39
C PRO A 85 5.56 15.14 28.81
N ALA A 86 5.87 14.10 29.61
CA ALA A 86 5.72 12.71 29.19
C ALA A 86 4.25 12.35 28.88
N THR A 87 3.32 12.80 29.70
CA THR A 87 1.88 12.60 29.46
C THR A 87 1.41 13.37 28.23
N ALA A 88 1.86 14.61 28.03
CA ALA A 88 1.52 15.40 26.85
C ALA A 88 2.02 14.71 25.56
N ARG A 89 3.23 14.16 25.56
CA ARG A 89 3.76 13.34 24.45
C ARG A 89 2.92 12.08 24.20
N ALA A 90 2.54 11.36 25.24
CA ALA A 90 1.69 10.18 25.11
C ALA A 90 0.32 10.52 24.52
N VAL A 91 -0.29 11.63 24.94
CA VAL A 91 -1.56 12.13 24.40
C VAL A 91 -1.40 12.58 22.94
N ALA A 92 -0.28 13.22 22.59
CA ALA A 92 0.03 13.59 21.21
C ALA A 92 0.10 12.36 20.30
N ALA A 93 0.90 11.37 20.70
CA ALA A 93 1.05 10.13 19.94
C ALA A 93 -0.29 9.38 19.80
N ALA A 94 -1.13 9.38 20.84
CA ALA A 94 -2.47 8.83 20.75
C ALA A 94 -3.36 9.60 19.75
N ALA A 95 -3.28 10.93 19.72
CA ALA A 95 -4.01 11.75 18.75
C ALA A 95 -3.58 11.42 17.31
N ASP A 96 -2.28 11.35 17.07
CA ASP A 96 -1.69 11.03 15.76
C ASP A 96 -2.13 9.64 15.27
N THR A 97 -2.11 8.64 16.15
CA THR A 97 -2.57 7.28 15.80
C THR A 97 -4.06 7.24 15.46
N VAL A 98 -4.90 7.98 16.20
CA VAL A 98 -6.35 8.06 15.92
C VAL A 98 -6.60 8.77 14.58
N GLU A 99 -5.86 9.84 14.27
CA GLU A 99 -5.95 10.55 13.00
C GLU A 99 -5.50 9.65 11.83
N ALA A 100 -4.37 8.97 11.96
CA ALA A 100 -3.90 8.01 10.96
C ALA A 100 -4.92 6.89 10.70
N PHE A 101 -5.59 6.39 11.75
CA PHE A 101 -6.64 5.38 11.61
C PHE A 101 -7.88 5.93 10.90
N ALA A 102 -8.24 7.20 11.14
CA ALA A 102 -9.35 7.85 10.44
C ALA A 102 -9.06 8.00 8.94
N ASP A 103 -7.85 8.40 8.58
CA ASP A 103 -7.42 8.52 7.18
C ASP A 103 -7.36 7.15 6.49
N LEU A 104 -6.84 6.12 7.17
CA LEU A 104 -6.85 4.75 6.68
C LEU A 104 -8.28 4.27 6.39
N THR A 105 -9.22 4.52 7.30
CA THR A 105 -10.63 4.14 7.15
C THR A 105 -11.25 4.82 5.93
N ALA A 106 -11.00 6.12 5.75
CA ALA A 106 -11.51 6.87 4.60
C ALA A 106 -10.92 6.36 3.27
N ALA A 107 -9.62 6.08 3.24
CA ALA A 107 -8.94 5.53 2.07
C ALA A 107 -9.46 4.13 1.71
N ALA A 108 -9.64 3.26 2.70
CA ALA A 108 -10.20 1.93 2.51
C ALA A 108 -11.62 1.99 1.95
N ARG A 109 -12.46 2.92 2.44
CA ARG A 109 -13.82 3.11 1.93
C ARG A 109 -13.83 3.51 0.45
N LEU A 110 -13.02 4.51 0.08
CA LEU A 110 -12.86 4.93 -1.32
C LEU A 110 -12.38 3.78 -2.22
N ARG A 111 -11.47 2.93 -1.71
CA ARG A 111 -10.98 1.77 -2.44
C ARG A 111 -12.06 0.72 -2.66
N VAL A 112 -12.83 0.38 -1.63
CA VAL A 112 -13.96 -0.56 -1.73
C VAL A 112 -15.03 -0.03 -2.68
N GLU A 113 -15.36 1.26 -2.61
CA GLU A 113 -16.29 1.92 -3.55
C GLU A 113 -15.82 1.79 -4.99
N LEU A 114 -14.55 2.07 -5.26
CA LEU A 114 -13.96 1.99 -6.59
C LEU A 114 -13.95 0.57 -7.14
N VAL A 115 -13.50 -0.41 -6.33
CA VAL A 115 -13.51 -1.83 -6.70
C VAL A 115 -14.94 -2.29 -6.99
N THR A 116 -15.90 -1.85 -6.19
CA THR A 116 -17.31 -2.18 -6.38
C THR A 116 -17.85 -1.61 -7.68
N ALA A 117 -17.55 -0.35 -8.00
CA ALA A 117 -17.96 0.27 -9.26
C ALA A 117 -17.35 -0.42 -10.49
N ILE A 118 -16.07 -0.81 -10.42
CA ILE A 118 -15.42 -1.59 -11.48
C ILE A 118 -16.09 -2.96 -11.62
N THR A 119 -16.38 -3.60 -10.50
CA THR A 119 -17.04 -4.91 -10.47
C THR A 119 -18.45 -4.85 -11.06
N ASP A 120 -19.23 -3.83 -10.71
CA ASP A 120 -20.58 -3.60 -11.26
C ASP A 120 -20.53 -3.46 -12.78
N ARG A 121 -19.64 -2.60 -13.27
CA ARG A 121 -19.41 -2.43 -14.71
C ARG A 121 -19.00 -3.73 -15.39
N ASP A 122 -18.06 -4.47 -14.80
CA ASP A 122 -17.57 -5.71 -15.38
C ASP A 122 -18.64 -6.81 -15.35
N GLN A 123 -19.54 -6.82 -14.37
CA GLN A 123 -20.73 -7.67 -14.35
C GLN A 123 -21.71 -7.31 -15.46
N MET A 124 -21.95 -6.02 -15.72
CA MET A 124 -22.80 -5.58 -16.84
C MET A 124 -22.22 -5.99 -18.19
N LEU A 125 -20.91 -5.84 -18.37
CA LEU A 125 -20.21 -6.31 -19.58
C LEU A 125 -20.25 -7.84 -19.71
N GLY A 126 -20.12 -8.55 -18.60
CA GLY A 126 -20.28 -10.01 -18.55
C GLY A 126 -21.69 -10.46 -18.91
N ALA A 127 -22.72 -9.77 -18.42
CA ALA A 127 -24.12 -10.04 -18.77
C ALA A 127 -24.40 -9.78 -20.25
N LEU A 128 -23.84 -8.71 -20.82
CA LEU A 128 -23.93 -8.43 -22.25
C LEU A 128 -23.26 -9.54 -23.09
N ALA A 129 -22.07 -9.99 -22.69
CA ALA A 129 -21.37 -11.06 -23.38
C ALA A 129 -22.06 -12.42 -23.23
N ALA A 130 -22.67 -12.71 -22.07
CA ALA A 130 -23.54 -13.86 -21.87
C ALA A 130 -24.77 -13.82 -22.81
N ALA A 131 -25.41 -12.66 -22.99
CA ALA A 131 -26.49 -12.49 -23.95
C ALA A 131 -26.06 -12.74 -25.42
N LEU A 132 -24.76 -12.59 -25.72
CA LEU A 132 -24.15 -12.92 -27.01
C LEU A 132 -23.60 -14.36 -27.09
N GLY A 133 -23.80 -15.17 -26.05
CA GLY A 133 -23.42 -16.59 -25.99
C GLY A 133 -22.07 -16.90 -25.33
N ASP A 134 -21.42 -15.94 -24.66
CA ASP A 134 -20.21 -16.19 -23.84
C ASP A 134 -20.52 -16.05 -22.32
N ASP A 135 -21.13 -17.08 -21.74
CA ASP A 135 -21.45 -17.16 -20.30
C ASP A 135 -20.19 -17.15 -19.40
N THR A 136 -19.02 -17.48 -19.94
CA THR A 136 -17.78 -17.54 -19.16
C THR A 136 -17.30 -16.16 -18.68
N SER A 137 -17.76 -15.11 -19.34
CA SER A 137 -17.42 -13.72 -19.04
C SER A 137 -18.08 -13.22 -17.75
N ALA A 138 -19.37 -13.54 -17.53
CA ALA A 138 -20.13 -13.15 -16.35
C ALA A 138 -19.57 -13.79 -15.07
N VAL A 139 -19.27 -15.09 -15.12
CA VAL A 139 -18.71 -15.83 -13.96
C VAL A 139 -17.34 -15.27 -13.57
N ARG A 140 -16.49 -14.95 -14.56
CA ARG A 140 -15.15 -14.41 -14.32
C ARG A 140 -15.20 -13.01 -13.71
N ALA A 141 -16.05 -12.12 -14.24
CA ALA A 141 -16.23 -10.78 -13.69
C ALA A 141 -16.67 -10.81 -12.22
N ALA A 142 -17.65 -11.64 -11.89
CA ALA A 142 -18.09 -11.83 -10.50
C ALA A 142 -16.98 -12.38 -9.60
N SER A 143 -16.20 -13.36 -10.09
CA SER A 143 -15.10 -13.94 -9.31
C SER A 143 -13.95 -12.96 -9.06
N ALA A 144 -13.56 -12.17 -10.07
CA ALA A 144 -12.51 -11.18 -9.97
C ALA A 144 -12.89 -10.04 -9.01
N GLY A 145 -14.13 -9.56 -9.08
CA GLY A 145 -14.64 -8.54 -8.17
C GLY A 145 -14.62 -9.00 -6.71
N ARG A 146 -15.05 -10.24 -6.42
CA ARG A 146 -14.96 -10.80 -5.06
C ARG A 146 -13.51 -10.87 -4.56
N MET A 147 -12.59 -11.38 -5.38
CA MET A 147 -11.17 -11.45 -4.99
C MET A 147 -10.58 -10.07 -4.70
N ALA A 148 -10.92 -9.06 -5.53
CA ALA A 148 -10.44 -7.70 -5.34
C ALA A 148 -11.02 -7.05 -4.06
N LEU A 149 -12.30 -7.30 -3.74
CA LEU A 149 -12.93 -6.83 -2.51
C LEU A 149 -12.34 -7.51 -1.27
N THR A 150 -12.08 -8.82 -1.33
CA THR A 150 -11.39 -9.54 -0.25
C THR A 150 -9.98 -8.97 -0.04
N ALA A 151 -9.21 -8.79 -1.12
CA ALA A 151 -7.86 -8.22 -1.01
C ALA A 151 -7.86 -6.81 -0.41
N ALA A 152 -8.82 -5.95 -0.79
CA ALA A 152 -8.96 -4.62 -0.20
C ALA A 152 -9.33 -4.67 1.30
N GLY A 153 -10.18 -5.62 1.70
CA GLY A 153 -10.52 -5.84 3.10
C GLY A 153 -9.36 -6.38 3.93
N ASP A 154 -8.58 -7.31 3.37
CA ASP A 154 -7.38 -7.87 4.01
C ASP A 154 -6.31 -6.79 4.20
N GLU A 155 -6.07 -5.94 3.19
CA GLU A 155 -5.13 -4.81 3.27
C GLU A 155 -5.53 -3.82 4.37
N TYR A 156 -6.82 -3.46 4.45
CA TYR A 156 -7.32 -2.61 5.53
C TYR A 156 -7.12 -3.25 6.91
N THR A 157 -7.36 -4.56 7.03
CA THR A 157 -7.16 -5.31 8.29
C THR A 157 -5.68 -5.34 8.69
N GLU A 158 -4.78 -5.54 7.73
CA GLU A 158 -3.34 -5.54 7.96
C GLU A 158 -2.83 -4.16 8.40
N GLN A 159 -3.17 -3.11 7.64
CA GLN A 159 -2.74 -1.74 7.94
C GLN A 159 -3.31 -1.23 9.27
N SER A 160 -4.57 -1.57 9.57
CA SER A 160 -5.19 -1.20 10.85
C SER A 160 -4.53 -1.92 12.04
N SER A 161 -4.15 -3.20 11.87
CA SER A 161 -3.40 -3.94 12.89
C SER A 161 -1.99 -3.38 13.12
N ALA A 162 -1.32 -2.92 12.06
CA ALA A 162 0.01 -2.31 12.14
C ALA A 162 -0.02 -0.99 12.91
N LEU A 163 -1.06 -0.16 12.70
CA LEU A 163 -1.24 1.09 13.46
C LEU A 163 -1.48 0.86 14.95
N VAL A 164 -2.17 -0.22 15.32
CA VAL A 164 -2.40 -0.58 16.74
C VAL A 164 -1.13 -1.15 17.39
N GLN A 165 -0.29 -1.83 16.63
CA GLN A 165 0.95 -2.43 17.13
C GLN A 165 2.14 -1.47 17.16
N ALA A 166 2.09 -0.37 16.40
CA ALA A 166 3.07 0.69 16.49
C ALA A 166 2.99 1.31 17.90
N ASP A 167 3.99 1.03 18.74
CA ASP A 167 4.09 1.59 20.09
C ASP A 167 4.14 3.13 20.00
N PRO A 168 3.10 3.86 20.46
CA PRO A 168 3.07 5.31 20.40
C PRO A 168 4.15 5.97 21.28
N LEU A 169 4.78 5.21 22.18
CA LEU A 169 5.82 5.70 23.09
C LEU A 169 7.25 5.41 22.61
N ALA A 170 7.43 4.60 21.56
CA ALA A 170 8.75 4.26 21.01
C ALA A 170 9.39 5.39 20.15
N ALA A 171 8.68 6.49 19.93
CA ALA A 171 9.16 7.64 19.15
C ALA A 171 10.17 8.55 19.91
N GLY A 172 10.80 8.05 20.98
CA GLY A 172 11.75 8.81 21.79
C GLY A 172 12.85 7.93 22.37
N GLY A 173 13.85 7.59 21.56
CA GLY A 173 15.18 7.21 22.03
C GLY A 173 15.58 5.73 21.87
N GLY A 174 16.63 5.52 21.07
CA GLY A 174 17.67 4.52 21.36
C GLY A 174 17.42 3.08 20.91
N GLU A 175 18.19 2.70 19.89
CA GLU A 175 18.82 1.38 19.70
C GLU A 175 17.93 0.12 19.73
N HIS A 176 17.76 -0.44 18.53
CA HIS A 176 17.30 -1.80 18.28
C HIS A 176 18.12 -2.82 19.08
N THR A 177 17.50 -3.48 20.04
CA THR A 177 17.87 -4.84 20.42
C THR A 177 16.64 -5.73 20.31
N ASP A 178 16.67 -6.59 19.29
CA ASP A 178 15.86 -7.80 19.22
C ASP A 178 15.92 -8.55 20.55
N ASP A 179 14.77 -8.80 21.18
CA ASP A 179 14.53 -10.12 21.74
C ASP A 179 13.04 -10.44 21.83
N ARG A 180 12.65 -11.50 21.13
CA ARG A 180 11.35 -12.15 21.27
C ARG A 180 11.33 -12.90 22.60
N THR A 181 10.31 -12.68 23.42
CA THR A 181 9.57 -13.79 24.07
C THR A 181 8.24 -13.28 24.64
N GLY A 182 7.21 -14.13 24.51
CA GLY A 182 5.81 -13.72 24.53
C GLY A 182 5.23 -13.30 25.89
N SER A 183 4.13 -12.56 25.82
CA SER A 183 2.88 -12.99 26.45
C SER A 183 1.72 -12.16 25.92
N SER A 184 0.74 -12.86 25.34
CA SER A 184 -0.59 -12.37 25.04
C SER A 184 -1.37 -12.11 26.34
N ALA A 185 -1.96 -10.93 26.48
CA ALA A 185 -3.14 -10.72 27.30
C ALA A 185 -4.07 -9.75 26.58
N GLY A 186 -5.04 -10.30 25.87
CA GLY A 186 -6.09 -9.54 25.23
C GLY A 186 -7.11 -9.02 26.25
N ALA A 187 -7.73 -7.91 25.90
CA ALA A 187 -9.08 -7.57 26.34
C ALA A 187 -9.96 -7.55 25.08
N THR A 188 -10.33 -8.73 24.60
CA THR A 188 -11.45 -8.92 23.68
C THR A 188 -12.71 -9.05 24.52
N SER A 189 -13.66 -8.13 24.36
CA SER A 189 -15.05 -8.37 24.71
C SER A 189 -15.83 -8.57 23.41
N GLY A 190 -16.23 -9.82 23.18
CA GLY A 190 -17.30 -10.20 22.27
C GLY A 190 -16.93 -10.36 20.79
N MET A 191 -16.51 -11.57 20.39
CA MET A 191 -17.24 -12.45 19.45
C MET A 191 -16.26 -13.51 18.91
N MET A 192 -16.52 -14.80 19.18
CA MET A 192 -15.76 -15.93 18.64
C MET A 192 -16.27 -16.28 17.24
N PRO A 193 -15.44 -16.40 16.19
CA PRO A 193 -15.75 -17.26 15.07
C PRO A 193 -15.27 -18.68 15.40
N MET A 194 -16.24 -19.60 15.51
CA MET A 194 -15.98 -21.03 15.50
C MET A 194 -15.29 -21.42 14.19
N GLY A 195 -14.00 -21.67 14.25
CA GLY A 195 -13.25 -22.34 13.19
C GLY A 195 -13.56 -23.83 13.17
N GLY A 196 -13.77 -24.38 11.98
CA GLY A 196 -13.92 -25.82 11.81
C GLY A 196 -14.29 -26.24 10.40
N PHE A 197 -13.39 -26.03 9.42
CA PHE A 197 -13.13 -26.99 8.34
C PHE A 197 -11.78 -26.63 7.68
N ALA A 198 -10.74 -27.33 8.10
CA ALA A 198 -9.45 -27.36 7.41
C ALA A 198 -9.48 -28.44 6.31
N GLY A 199 -8.91 -28.10 5.16
CA GLY A 199 -8.34 -29.08 4.22
C GLY A 199 -9.12 -29.30 2.94
N LEU A 200 -8.79 -28.54 1.89
CA LEU A 200 -8.33 -29.05 0.57
C LEU A 200 -8.37 -27.93 -0.48
N GLY A 201 -7.17 -27.55 -0.97
CA GLY A 201 -6.99 -26.98 -2.31
C GLY A 201 -7.10 -25.46 -2.45
N ALA A 202 -6.02 -24.73 -2.15
CA ALA A 202 -5.83 -23.36 -2.65
C ALA A 202 -4.34 -23.10 -2.92
N ALA A 203 -3.82 -23.74 -3.95
CA ALA A 203 -2.59 -23.31 -4.61
C ALA A 203 -2.97 -22.31 -5.72
N ALA A 204 -3.19 -21.06 -5.33
CA ALA A 204 -3.17 -19.89 -6.22
C ALA A 204 -2.93 -18.65 -5.35
N ALA A 205 -1.64 -18.39 -5.09
CA ALA A 205 -1.14 -17.16 -4.48
C ALA A 205 -1.69 -15.95 -5.26
N GLY A 206 -2.13 -14.86 -4.64
CA GLY A 206 -1.43 -14.15 -3.58
C GLY A 206 -0.38 -13.26 -4.23
N ALA A 207 -0.78 -12.07 -4.69
CA ALA A 207 0.11 -10.99 -5.11
C ALA A 207 -0.47 -9.69 -4.55
N GLY A 208 -0.10 -9.40 -3.31
CA GLY A 208 -0.48 -8.19 -2.59
C GLY A 208 0.50 -7.05 -2.84
N VAL A 209 0.10 -5.87 -2.37
CA VAL A 209 1.04 -4.87 -1.86
C VAL A 209 1.25 -5.25 -0.39
N GLY A 210 2.41 -5.82 -0.08
CA GLY A 210 2.70 -6.34 1.25
C GLY A 210 3.87 -7.32 1.20
N ALA A 211 5.01 -6.89 1.71
CA ALA A 211 6.28 -7.61 1.66
C ALA A 211 6.18 -8.99 2.34
N ALA A 212 6.15 -10.05 1.52
CA ALA A 212 6.52 -11.39 1.94
C ALA A 212 7.58 -11.92 0.97
N ALA A 213 8.84 -11.59 1.27
CA ALA A 213 10.01 -12.16 0.62
C ALA A 213 9.99 -13.69 0.75
N ARG A 214 9.45 -14.37 -0.26
CA ARG A 214 9.52 -15.83 -0.36
C ARG A 214 10.94 -16.18 -0.79
N ARG A 215 11.80 -16.48 0.20
CA ARG A 215 13.14 -17.05 -0.01
C ARG A 215 13.04 -18.28 -0.91
N VAL A 216 13.64 -18.21 -2.09
CA VAL A 216 14.03 -19.37 -2.90
C VAL A 216 15.55 -19.36 -3.00
N PRO A 217 16.24 -20.47 -2.72
CA PRO A 217 17.70 -20.51 -2.76
C PRO A 217 18.17 -20.52 -4.21
N ALA A 218 18.74 -19.40 -4.67
CA ALA A 218 19.66 -19.43 -5.80
C ALA A 218 21.00 -19.97 -5.26
N GLY A 219 21.47 -21.09 -5.84
CA GLY A 219 22.66 -21.80 -5.39
C GLY A 219 23.94 -20.93 -5.39
N PRO A 220 24.96 -21.34 -4.62
CA PRO A 220 26.17 -20.54 -4.44
C PRO A 220 26.94 -20.42 -5.76
N ARG A 221 27.17 -19.18 -6.22
CA ARG A 221 28.23 -18.89 -7.17
C ARG A 221 29.53 -18.77 -6.39
N THR A 222 30.26 -19.87 -6.28
CA THR A 222 31.68 -19.85 -5.95
C THR A 222 32.48 -19.45 -7.19
N GLY A 223 32.97 -18.22 -7.22
CA GLY A 223 33.97 -17.75 -8.15
C GLY A 223 34.77 -16.64 -7.47
N PRO A 224 36.09 -16.79 -7.29
CA PRO A 224 36.93 -15.73 -6.76
C PRO A 224 37.21 -14.78 -7.92
N ASP A 225 36.62 -13.59 -7.90
CA ASP A 225 37.06 -12.37 -8.60
C ASP A 225 36.00 -11.29 -8.31
N ALA A 226 36.02 -10.79 -7.08
CA ALA A 226 35.25 -9.62 -6.67
C ALA A 226 36.08 -8.37 -7.00
N GLU A 227 36.00 -7.91 -8.24
CA GLU A 227 36.56 -6.61 -8.65
C GLU A 227 35.78 -6.05 -9.85
N SER A 228 34.94 -5.04 -9.56
CA SER A 228 34.40 -3.96 -10.43
C SER A 228 32.90 -3.75 -10.13
N ASP A 229 32.63 -2.77 -9.26
CA ASP A 229 31.30 -2.39 -8.77
C ASP A 229 30.64 -1.39 -9.75
N GLU A 230 30.38 -1.86 -10.98
CA GLU A 230 29.59 -1.15 -11.99
C GLU A 230 28.30 -1.96 -12.20
N PRO A 231 27.10 -1.35 -12.05
CA PRO A 231 25.85 -2.10 -12.14
C PRO A 231 25.76 -2.74 -13.53
N PRO A 232 25.45 -4.05 -13.64
CA PRO A 232 25.51 -4.75 -14.91
C PRO A 232 24.50 -4.17 -15.91
N GLU A 233 25.01 -3.41 -16.87
CA GLU A 233 24.21 -2.82 -17.94
C GLU A 233 23.36 -3.90 -18.64
N LEU A 234 22.09 -3.58 -18.91
CA LEU A 234 21.21 -4.46 -19.68
C LEU A 234 21.73 -4.61 -21.11
N THR A 235 21.75 -5.84 -21.61
CA THR A 235 22.09 -6.11 -22.99
C THR A 235 20.99 -5.61 -23.93
N ARG A 236 21.35 -5.29 -25.19
CA ARG A 236 20.37 -4.93 -26.23
C ARG A 236 19.26 -5.98 -26.39
N ALA A 237 19.59 -7.26 -26.26
CA ALA A 237 18.62 -8.35 -26.35
C ALA A 237 17.58 -8.30 -25.22
N GLU A 238 17.98 -7.86 -24.03
CA GLU A 238 17.10 -7.69 -22.87
C GLU A 238 16.18 -6.48 -23.02
N TYR A 239 16.71 -5.36 -23.53
CA TYR A 239 15.87 -4.22 -23.91
C TYR A 239 14.81 -4.60 -24.94
N ASP A 240 15.19 -5.32 -25.99
CA ASP A 240 14.24 -5.80 -27.01
C ASP A 240 13.23 -6.79 -26.43
N ALA A 241 13.63 -7.63 -25.47
CA ALA A 241 12.74 -8.56 -24.78
C ALA A 241 11.72 -7.82 -23.91
N LEU A 242 12.13 -6.75 -23.23
CA LEU A 242 11.25 -5.91 -22.41
C LEU A 242 10.18 -5.22 -23.27
N ALA A 243 10.60 -4.62 -24.40
CA ALA A 243 9.69 -4.00 -25.36
C ALA A 243 8.68 -4.99 -25.95
N ARG A 244 9.14 -6.20 -26.34
CA ARG A 244 8.26 -7.28 -26.80
C ARG A 244 7.30 -7.74 -25.70
N ARG A 245 7.76 -7.79 -24.45
CA ARG A 245 6.93 -8.21 -23.31
C ARG A 245 5.80 -7.22 -23.05
N ALA A 246 6.11 -5.92 -23.01
CA ALA A 246 5.11 -4.86 -22.86
C ALA A 246 4.07 -4.90 -24.00
N ALA A 247 4.54 -5.00 -25.24
CA ALA A 247 3.64 -5.11 -26.40
C ALA A 247 2.76 -6.36 -26.34
N ALA A 248 3.32 -7.52 -25.98
CA ALA A 248 2.57 -8.78 -25.88
C ALA A 248 1.48 -8.72 -24.79
N LEU A 249 1.78 -8.13 -23.64
CA LEU A 249 0.80 -7.96 -22.55
C LEU A 249 -0.33 -7.01 -22.93
N HIS A 250 -0.02 -5.92 -23.64
CA HIS A 250 -1.05 -5.01 -24.12
C HIS A 250 -1.92 -5.64 -25.21
N MET A 251 -1.33 -6.37 -26.15
CA MET A 251 -2.05 -7.06 -27.22
C MET A 251 -2.93 -8.22 -26.73
N SER A 252 -2.67 -8.73 -25.52
CA SER A 252 -3.47 -9.79 -24.94
C SER A 252 -4.71 -9.28 -24.19
N LEU A 253 -4.84 -7.96 -24.03
CA LEU A 253 -6.04 -7.33 -23.49
C LEU A 253 -7.20 -7.42 -24.52
N PRO A 254 -8.44 -7.71 -24.08
CA PRO A 254 -9.62 -7.65 -24.95
C PRO A 254 -9.78 -6.25 -25.55
N GLY A 255 -10.26 -6.14 -26.79
CA GLY A 255 -10.34 -4.86 -27.51
C GLY A 255 -11.14 -3.76 -26.79
N ALA A 256 -12.17 -4.12 -26.02
CA ALA A 256 -12.92 -3.18 -25.18
C ALA A 256 -12.06 -2.55 -24.06
N VAL A 257 -11.01 -3.24 -23.61
CA VAL A 257 -10.17 -2.87 -22.47
C VAL A 257 -8.79 -2.34 -22.92
N GLY A 258 -8.26 -2.86 -24.01
CA GLY A 258 -6.96 -2.44 -24.54
C GLY A 258 -6.90 -0.97 -24.97
N SER A 259 -8.05 -0.31 -25.15
CA SER A 259 -8.11 1.10 -25.50
C SER A 259 -7.91 2.06 -24.31
N TRP A 260 -8.17 1.60 -23.08
CA TRP A 260 -8.12 2.45 -21.88
C TRP A 260 -7.09 2.00 -20.83
N VAL A 261 -6.56 0.77 -20.93
CA VAL A 261 -5.58 0.23 -19.98
C VAL A 261 -4.21 0.28 -20.62
N GLN A 262 -3.34 1.04 -19.99
CA GLN A 262 -1.95 1.14 -20.37
C GLN A 262 -1.15 0.12 -19.58
N VAL A 263 -0.11 -0.42 -20.22
CA VAL A 263 0.78 -1.42 -19.63
C VAL A 263 2.21 -0.95 -19.81
N ALA A 264 2.98 -1.01 -18.74
CA ALA A 264 4.43 -0.85 -18.72
C ALA A 264 5.07 -2.09 -18.09
N VAL A 265 6.28 -2.41 -18.52
CA VAL A 265 7.10 -3.47 -17.95
C VAL A 265 8.46 -2.89 -17.66
N GLY A 266 8.95 -3.11 -16.46
CA GLY A 266 10.24 -2.63 -16.00
C GLY A 266 11.05 -3.76 -15.43
N VAL A 267 12.36 -3.60 -15.50
CA VAL A 267 13.32 -4.48 -14.85
C VAL A 267 14.15 -3.63 -13.89
N GLY A 268 14.37 -4.18 -12.71
CA GLY A 268 15.22 -3.57 -11.70
C GLY A 268 16.04 -4.62 -10.97
N GLU A 269 16.95 -4.16 -10.13
CA GLU A 269 17.82 -5.01 -9.33
C GLU A 269 17.54 -4.81 -7.85
N HIS A 270 17.29 -5.91 -7.15
CA HIS A 270 17.14 -5.93 -5.71
C HIS A 270 18.39 -6.57 -5.10
N PRO A 271 18.96 -5.98 -4.02
CA PRO A 271 20.24 -6.43 -3.47
C PRO A 271 20.23 -7.88 -2.94
N GLN A 272 19.06 -8.41 -2.58
CA GLN A 272 18.94 -9.76 -2.00
C GLN A 272 18.42 -10.82 -2.99
N THR A 273 17.60 -10.40 -3.96
CA THR A 273 16.88 -11.33 -4.86
C THR A 273 17.37 -11.23 -6.31
N GLY A 274 18.25 -10.26 -6.60
CA GLY A 274 18.77 -10.00 -7.94
C GLY A 274 17.74 -9.32 -8.83
N ARG A 275 17.75 -9.66 -10.12
CA ARG A 275 16.89 -9.03 -11.11
C ARG A 275 15.41 -9.38 -10.89
N THR A 276 14.59 -8.34 -10.82
CA THR A 276 13.14 -8.41 -10.65
C THR A 276 12.45 -7.74 -11.83
N VAL A 277 11.39 -8.36 -12.35
CA VAL A 277 10.57 -7.80 -13.43
C VAL A 277 9.23 -7.38 -12.87
N VAL A 278 8.87 -6.11 -13.07
CA VAL A 278 7.61 -5.55 -12.60
C VAL A 278 6.77 -5.18 -13.80
N ILE A 279 5.52 -5.59 -13.80
CA ILE A 279 4.50 -5.26 -14.79
C ILE A 279 3.55 -4.29 -14.11
N ALA A 280 3.41 -3.09 -14.68
CA ALA A 280 2.47 -2.11 -14.18
C ALA A 280 1.32 -1.89 -15.15
N THR A 281 0.14 -1.67 -14.59
CA THR A 281 -1.07 -1.30 -15.32
C THR A 281 -1.56 0.06 -14.84
N SER A 282 -2.27 0.79 -15.69
CA SER A 282 -2.96 2.02 -15.30
C SER A 282 -4.20 1.78 -14.42
N ASP A 283 -4.42 0.54 -13.98
CA ASP A 283 -5.53 0.22 -13.11
C ASP A 283 -5.27 0.68 -11.67
N PRO A 284 -6.31 1.11 -10.94
CA PRO A 284 -6.21 1.50 -9.53
C PRO A 284 -5.93 0.31 -8.58
N VAL A 285 -6.12 -0.90 -9.07
CA VAL A 285 -5.90 -2.14 -8.31
C VAL A 285 -5.17 -3.13 -9.23
N PRO A 286 -4.06 -3.74 -8.77
CA PRO A 286 -3.31 -4.71 -9.56
C PRO A 286 -4.07 -6.04 -9.62
N TYR A 287 -4.99 -6.17 -10.57
CA TYR A 287 -5.63 -7.45 -10.85
C TYR A 287 -5.28 -7.96 -12.23
N LEU A 288 -5.07 -9.27 -12.33
CA LEU A 288 -4.71 -9.90 -13.59
C LEU A 288 -5.93 -9.95 -14.52
N ARG A 289 -5.94 -9.07 -15.52
CA ARG A 289 -7.02 -9.00 -16.51
C ARG A 289 -7.05 -10.24 -17.42
N ARG A 290 -8.25 -10.57 -17.93
CA ARG A 290 -8.46 -11.66 -18.92
C ARG A 290 -7.49 -11.47 -20.09
N GLY A 291 -6.73 -12.53 -20.41
CA GLY A 291 -5.77 -12.55 -21.51
C GLY A 291 -4.34 -12.14 -21.12
N MET A 292 -4.14 -11.47 -19.99
CA MET A 292 -2.79 -11.25 -19.45
C MET A 292 -2.30 -12.49 -18.71
N SER A 293 -0.99 -12.72 -18.79
CA SER A 293 -0.31 -13.77 -18.04
C SER A 293 0.96 -13.22 -17.43
N ILE A 294 1.21 -13.56 -16.16
CA ILE A 294 2.42 -13.20 -15.40
C ILE A 294 3.30 -14.45 -15.35
N ARG A 295 4.59 -14.31 -15.61
CA ARG A 295 5.59 -15.39 -15.52
C ARG A 295 6.10 -15.54 -14.09
N SER A 296 6.70 -16.67 -13.79
CA SER A 296 7.40 -16.86 -12.52
C SER A 296 8.50 -15.78 -12.35
N GLY A 297 8.46 -15.05 -11.24
CA GLY A 297 9.39 -13.95 -10.96
C GLY A 297 9.00 -12.59 -11.55
N GLU A 298 7.82 -12.48 -12.17
CA GLU A 298 7.21 -11.20 -12.53
C GLU A 298 6.19 -10.77 -11.45
N GLU A 299 6.15 -9.48 -11.14
CA GLU A 299 5.19 -8.87 -10.21
C GLU A 299 4.20 -8.00 -10.97
N LEU A 300 2.93 -7.97 -10.56
CA LEU A 300 1.91 -7.09 -11.14
C LEU A 300 1.56 -5.97 -10.17
N VAL A 301 1.60 -4.73 -10.65
CA VAL A 301 1.34 -3.53 -9.87
C VAL A 301 0.36 -2.59 -10.60
N GLY A 302 -0.29 -1.73 -9.82
CA GLY A 302 -1.28 -0.78 -10.30
C GLY A 302 -1.79 0.09 -9.15
N ASP A 303 -1.80 1.39 -9.35
CA ASP A 303 -2.24 2.38 -8.36
C ASP A 303 -3.11 3.50 -8.98
N GLY A 304 -3.52 3.32 -10.23
CA GLY A 304 -4.39 4.25 -10.96
C GLY A 304 -3.67 5.43 -11.59
N ARG A 305 -2.36 5.57 -11.38
CA ARG A 305 -1.51 6.52 -12.10
C ARG A 305 -1.07 5.94 -13.45
N ALA A 306 -0.27 6.71 -14.19
CA ALA A 306 0.40 6.17 -15.38
C ALA A 306 1.23 4.93 -14.98
N PRO A 307 1.19 3.83 -15.75
CA PRO A 307 1.78 2.56 -15.36
C PRO A 307 3.28 2.69 -15.09
N GLU A 308 3.99 3.56 -15.80
CA GLU A 308 5.41 3.82 -15.56
C GLU A 308 5.67 4.43 -14.18
N ILE A 309 4.79 5.32 -13.72
CA ILE A 309 4.90 5.96 -12.40
C ILE A 309 4.59 4.95 -11.30
N ALA A 310 3.52 4.16 -11.48
CA ALA A 310 3.16 3.09 -10.55
C ALA A 310 4.30 2.08 -10.39
N LEU A 311 4.92 1.69 -11.51
CA LEU A 311 6.06 0.80 -11.56
C LEU A 311 7.25 1.32 -10.77
N LEU A 312 7.67 2.57 -11.05
CA LEU A 312 8.83 3.17 -10.41
C LEU A 312 8.61 3.35 -8.91
N HIS A 313 7.40 3.77 -8.52
CA HIS A 313 7.02 3.89 -7.12
C HIS A 313 7.10 2.54 -6.39
N HIS A 314 6.57 1.47 -7.00
CA HIS A 314 6.68 0.12 -6.44
C HIS A 314 8.13 -0.30 -6.27
N MET A 315 8.94 -0.19 -7.33
CA MET A 315 10.36 -0.54 -7.30
C MET A 315 11.09 0.20 -6.16
N GLN A 316 10.90 1.52 -6.07
CA GLN A 316 11.50 2.32 -5.00
C GLN A 316 11.05 1.88 -3.61
N SER A 317 9.74 1.66 -3.41
CA SER A 317 9.19 1.22 -2.12
C SER A 317 9.65 -0.17 -1.68
N SER A 318 9.99 -1.03 -2.65
CA SER A 318 10.45 -2.40 -2.42
C SER A 318 11.98 -2.52 -2.43
N GLY A 319 12.71 -1.40 -2.45
CA GLY A 319 14.18 -1.40 -2.47
C GLY A 319 14.80 -1.96 -3.76
N VAL A 320 14.04 -1.97 -4.86
CA VAL A 320 14.49 -2.36 -6.18
C VAL A 320 15.00 -1.13 -6.93
N THR A 321 16.25 -1.15 -7.34
CA THR A 321 16.83 -0.08 -8.19
C THR A 321 16.36 -0.27 -9.63
N PRO A 322 15.61 0.69 -10.21
CA PRO A 322 15.07 0.54 -11.55
C PRO A 322 16.19 0.67 -12.60
N LEU A 323 16.26 -0.29 -13.54
CA LEU A 323 17.28 -0.30 -14.60
C LEU A 323 16.69 0.13 -15.94
N ALA A 324 15.51 -0.39 -16.30
CA ALA A 324 14.84 -0.03 -17.56
C ALA A 324 13.33 -0.17 -17.49
N VAL A 325 12.64 0.63 -18.31
CA VAL A 325 11.18 0.63 -18.44
C VAL A 325 10.79 0.61 -19.92
N ALA A 326 9.92 -0.32 -20.31
CA ALA A 326 9.29 -0.37 -21.62
C ALA A 326 7.78 -0.22 -21.49
N SER A 327 7.20 0.65 -22.30
CA SER A 327 5.75 0.88 -22.32
C SER A 327 5.14 0.42 -23.63
N ALA A 328 3.95 -0.17 -23.55
CA ALA A 328 3.20 -0.56 -24.74
C ALA A 328 2.61 0.64 -25.51
N SER A 329 2.41 1.76 -24.80
CA SER A 329 2.00 3.05 -25.35
C SER A 329 3.08 4.10 -25.07
N PRO A 330 3.17 5.19 -25.86
CA PRO A 330 4.11 6.27 -25.58
C PRO A 330 3.86 6.86 -24.18
N PRO A 331 4.89 6.93 -23.31
CA PRO A 331 4.72 7.45 -21.96
C PRO A 331 4.41 8.96 -21.97
N SER A 332 3.61 9.40 -21.00
CA SER A 332 3.30 10.83 -20.81
C SER A 332 4.56 11.66 -20.52
N ALA A 333 4.48 12.98 -20.63
CA ALA A 333 5.60 13.87 -20.26
C ALA A 333 6.02 13.68 -18.79
N GLN A 334 5.04 13.51 -17.89
CA GLN A 334 5.28 13.23 -16.48
C GLN A 334 5.96 11.89 -16.26
N ALA A 335 5.50 10.82 -16.93
CA ALA A 335 6.13 9.50 -16.86
C ALA A 335 7.58 9.52 -17.38
N ARG A 336 7.85 10.22 -18.48
CA ARG A 336 9.22 10.39 -19.00
C ARG A 336 10.13 11.12 -18.02
N ALA A 337 9.62 12.17 -17.37
CA ALA A 337 10.38 12.88 -16.34
C ALA A 337 10.68 11.99 -15.13
N ALA A 338 9.71 11.18 -14.68
CA ALA A 338 9.89 10.25 -13.57
C ALA A 338 10.94 9.16 -13.89
N ILE A 339 10.90 8.59 -15.10
CA ILE A 339 11.89 7.59 -15.56
C ILE A 339 13.29 8.21 -15.62
N ALA A 340 13.42 9.43 -16.14
CA ALA A 340 14.70 10.14 -16.18
C ALA A 340 15.24 10.42 -14.78
N ALA A 341 14.37 10.82 -13.84
CA ALA A 341 14.74 11.10 -12.46
C ALA A 341 15.18 9.84 -11.69
N SER A 342 14.63 8.67 -12.04
CA SER A 342 15.01 7.39 -11.42
C SER A 342 16.31 6.80 -12.00
N GLY A 343 16.90 7.42 -13.03
CA GLY A 343 18.07 6.89 -13.73
C GLY A 343 17.79 5.67 -14.62
N ALA A 344 16.52 5.30 -14.80
CA ALA A 344 16.16 4.12 -15.58
C ALA A 344 16.16 4.43 -17.08
N ALA A 345 16.58 3.46 -17.89
CA ALA A 345 16.52 3.59 -19.35
C ALA A 345 15.08 3.45 -19.86
N LEU A 346 14.62 4.42 -20.64
CA LEU A 346 13.35 4.31 -21.37
C LEU A 346 13.56 3.52 -22.66
N VAL A 347 12.90 2.37 -22.77
CA VAL A 347 12.90 1.53 -23.96
C VAL A 347 11.77 1.95 -24.88
N ALA A 348 12.10 2.33 -26.11
CA ALA A 348 11.10 2.66 -27.11
C ALA A 348 10.24 1.44 -27.45
N ALA A 349 8.93 1.66 -27.61
CA ALA A 349 8.03 0.63 -28.13
C ALA A 349 8.57 0.17 -29.51
N ALA A 350 8.57 -1.15 -29.76
CA ALA A 350 8.94 -1.69 -31.06
C ALA A 350 8.02 -1.08 -32.12
N SER A 351 8.54 -0.11 -32.87
CA SER A 351 7.81 0.57 -33.93
C SER A 351 7.26 -0.48 -34.89
N ARG A 352 5.94 -0.47 -35.10
CA ARG A 352 5.30 -1.24 -36.18
C ARG A 352 5.92 -0.80 -37.50
N SER A 353 6.93 -1.54 -37.94
CA SER A 353 7.46 -1.44 -39.30
C SER A 353 6.32 -1.86 -40.22
N SER A 354 5.65 -0.88 -40.81
CA SER A 354 4.81 -1.05 -41.98
C SER A 354 5.71 -1.46 -43.15
N ARG A 355 6.15 -2.72 -43.19
CA ARG A 355 6.53 -3.33 -44.47
C ARG A 355 5.23 -3.62 -45.20
N GLY A 356 4.85 -2.66 -46.04
CA GLY A 356 3.86 -2.87 -47.08
C GLY A 356 4.19 -4.14 -47.82
N VAL A 357 3.26 -5.09 -47.76
CA VAL A 357 3.11 -6.12 -48.77
C VAL A 357 2.64 -5.37 -50.02
N ALA A 358 3.59 -4.96 -50.85
CA ALA A 358 3.31 -4.69 -52.25
C ALA A 358 3.42 -6.03 -52.98
N GLY A 359 2.28 -6.50 -53.46
CA GLY A 359 2.15 -7.54 -54.48
C GLY A 359 0.77 -7.40 -55.10
N PRO A 360 0.57 -7.76 -56.37
CA PRO A 360 1.50 -8.48 -57.26
C PRO A 360 2.29 -7.59 -58.24
#